data_AF-A0AAW2WQ32-F1
#
_entry.id   AF-A0AAW2WQ32-F1
#
_cell.length_a   1.000
_cell.length_b   1.000
_cell.length_c   1.000
_cell.angle_alpha   90.00
_cell.angle_beta   90.00
_cell.angle_gamma   90.00
#
_symmetry.space_group_name_H-M   'P 1'
#
loop_
_entity.id
_entity.type
_entity.pdbx_description
1 polymer ?
#
loop_
_entity_poly.entity_id
_entity_poly.type
_entity_poly.pdbx_seq_one_letter_code
_entity_poly.pdbx_strand_id
1 'polypeptide(L)'
;MAYSNATDTRDYIASKIKSGGGKPETLRGLKKCLGYYEEAVRILAEMLGNLDSETFSGLDKLSVEAEGYPRACEKRFGGRSPITTRNDNLIKLANICYVVALLYEYH
;
A
#
# COMPACT_ATOMS: atom_id res chain seq x y z
N MET A 1 -9.36 -0.41 -7.28
CA MET A 1 -9.42 0.63 -6.22
C MET A 1 -8.13 0.68 -5.38
N ALA A 2 -7.73 -0.42 -4.72
CA ALA A 2 -6.50 -0.48 -3.93
C ALA A 2 -5.23 -0.08 -4.72
N TYR A 3 -5.03 -0.69 -5.91
CA TYR A 3 -3.89 -0.41 -6.79
C TYR A 3 -3.74 1.08 -7.16
N SER A 4 -4.84 1.73 -7.58
CA SER A 4 -4.85 3.16 -7.91
C SER A 4 -4.56 4.01 -6.67
N ASN A 5 -5.13 3.69 -5.51
CA ASN A 5 -4.85 4.42 -4.28
C ASN A 5 -3.37 4.33 -3.84
N ALA A 6 -2.78 3.13 -3.98
CA ALA A 6 -1.36 2.92 -3.70
C ALA A 6 -0.48 3.70 -4.67
N THR A 7 -0.80 3.66 -5.97
CA THR A 7 -0.11 4.42 -7.03
C THR A 7 -0.18 5.93 -6.77
N ASP A 8 -1.37 6.47 -6.52
CA ASP A 8 -1.56 7.90 -6.25
C ASP A 8 -0.80 8.34 -5.00
N THR A 9 -0.73 7.48 -3.98
CA THR A 9 -0.01 7.78 -2.75
C THR A 9 1.51 7.71 -2.96
N ARG A 10 2.01 6.71 -3.70
CA ARG A 10 3.42 6.65 -4.13
C ARG A 10 3.83 7.95 -4.83
N ASP A 11 3.02 8.38 -5.80
CA ASP A 11 3.31 9.56 -6.61
C ASP A 11 3.21 10.84 -5.78
N TYR A 12 2.25 10.91 -4.86
CA TYR A 12 2.17 11.97 -3.86
C TYR A 12 3.43 12.03 -3.00
N ILE A 13 3.92 10.91 -2.47
CA ILE A 13 5.15 10.85 -1.66
C ILE A 13 6.35 11.34 -2.48
N ALA A 14 6.50 10.84 -3.71
CA ALA A 14 7.57 11.24 -4.62
C ALA A 14 7.55 12.76 -4.87
N SER A 15 6.36 13.34 -5.10
CA SER A 15 6.19 14.79 -5.28
C SER A 15 6.62 15.58 -4.04
N LYS A 16 6.28 15.11 -2.83
CA LYS A 16 6.67 15.76 -1.57
C LYS A 16 8.17 15.71 -1.34
N ILE A 17 8.80 14.56 -1.61
CA ILE A 17 10.26 14.43 -1.53
C ILE A 17 10.94 15.39 -2.51
N LYS A 18 10.46 15.45 -3.76
CA LYS A 18 11.01 16.34 -4.80
C LYS A 18 10.88 17.83 -4.45
N SER A 19 9.77 18.21 -3.83
CA SER A 19 9.54 19.60 -3.42
C SER A 19 10.51 20.10 -2.35
N GLY A 20 11.20 19.20 -1.63
CA GLY A 20 12.19 19.55 -0.60
C GLY A 20 11.62 20.27 0.62
N GLY A 21 10.34 20.63 0.63
CA GLY A 21 9.66 21.31 1.73
C GLY A 21 9.39 20.35 2.88
N GLY A 22 10.20 20.41 3.94
CA GLY A 22 9.97 19.64 5.16
C GLY A 22 11.21 19.50 6.02
N LYS A 23 11.01 19.04 7.27
CA LYS A 23 12.14 18.72 8.15
C LYS A 23 12.94 17.54 7.56
N PRO A 24 14.27 17.50 7.73
CA PRO A 24 15.10 16.39 7.26
C PRO A 24 14.62 15.01 7.74
N GLU A 25 14.12 14.90 8.99
CA GLU A 25 13.59 13.62 9.48
C GLU A 25 12.33 13.20 8.72
N THR A 26 11.44 14.16 8.42
CA THR A 26 10.22 13.92 7.66
C THR A 26 10.54 13.41 6.26
N LEU A 27 11.47 14.08 5.56
CA LEU A 27 11.91 13.66 4.22
C LEU A 27 12.54 12.26 4.24
N ARG A 28 13.33 11.94 5.25
CA ARG A 28 13.90 10.59 5.43
C ARG A 28 12.82 9.54 5.68
N GLY A 29 11.80 9.86 6.48
CA GLY A 29 10.65 8.99 6.71
C GLY A 29 9.87 8.75 5.41
N LEU A 30 9.58 9.82 4.65
CA LEU A 30 8.88 9.73 3.37
C LEU A 30 9.64 8.91 2.33
N LYS A 31 10.98 9.02 2.24
CA LYS A 31 11.80 8.17 1.35
C LYS A 31 11.64 6.68 1.66
N LYS A 32 11.50 6.30 2.94
CA LYS A 32 11.24 4.91 3.32
C LYS A 32 9.82 4.50 2.98
N CYS A 33 8.84 5.36 3.24
CA CYS A 33 7.46 5.13 2.82
C CYS A 33 7.32 4.98 1.31
N LEU A 34 8.10 5.72 0.50
CA LEU A 34 8.11 5.56 -0.95
C LEU A 34 8.41 4.11 -1.35
N GLY A 35 9.48 3.52 -0.78
CA GLY A 35 9.81 2.12 -1.04
C GLY A 35 8.72 1.13 -0.60
N TYR A 36 8.07 1.38 0.54
CA TYR A 36 6.92 0.56 0.94
C TYR A 36 5.74 0.66 -0.03
N TYR A 37 5.48 1.85 -0.57
CA TYR A 37 4.41 2.03 -1.56
C TYR A 37 4.80 1.49 -2.95
N GLU A 38 6.08 1.45 -3.32
CA GLU A 38 6.54 0.75 -4.52
C GLU A 38 6.24 -0.76 -4.42
N GLU A 39 6.54 -1.38 -3.27
CA GLU A 39 6.19 -2.79 -3.03
C GLU A 39 4.68 -3.02 -2.96
N ALA A 40 3.93 -2.15 -2.30
CA ALA A 40 2.47 -2.25 -2.27
C ALA A 40 1.85 -2.19 -3.67
N VAL A 41 2.35 -1.28 -4.54
CA VAL A 41 1.92 -1.19 -5.94
C VAL A 41 2.25 -2.48 -6.69
N ARG A 42 3.45 -3.06 -6.49
CA ARG A 42 3.85 -4.32 -7.11
C ARG A 42 2.92 -5.47 -6.72
N ILE A 43 2.67 -5.66 -5.43
CA ILE A 43 1.78 -6.71 -4.91
C ILE A 43 0.35 -6.52 -5.43
N LEU A 44 -0.16 -5.29 -5.42
CA LEU A 44 -1.51 -5.02 -5.92
C LEU A 44 -1.63 -5.20 -7.45
N ALA A 45 -0.55 -4.99 -8.20
CA ALA A 45 -0.51 -5.31 -9.63
C ALA A 45 -0.53 -6.82 -9.87
N GLU A 46 0.21 -7.60 -9.08
CA GLU A 46 0.18 -9.07 -9.12
C GLU A 46 -1.22 -9.60 -8.82
N MET A 47 -1.88 -9.08 -7.78
CA MET A 47 -3.26 -9.44 -7.46
C MET A 47 -4.23 -9.12 -8.60
N LEU A 48 -4.08 -7.98 -9.27
CA LEU A 48 -4.90 -7.65 -10.45
C LEU A 48 -4.67 -8.64 -11.58
N GLY A 49 -3.42 -8.99 -11.88
CA GLY A 49 -3.11 -9.98 -12.92
C GLY A 49 -3.67 -11.37 -12.59
N ASN A 50 -3.64 -11.76 -11.31
CA ASN A 50 -4.24 -12.99 -10.82
C ASN A 50 -5.77 -13.00 -10.97
N LEU A 51 -6.44 -11.88 -10.67
CA LEU A 51 -7.88 -11.72 -10.90
C LEU A 51 -8.23 -11.77 -12.40
N ASP A 52 -7.46 -11.08 -13.24
CA ASP A 52 -7.67 -11.03 -14.70
C ASP A 52 -7.44 -12.39 -15.37
N SER A 53 -6.58 -13.23 -14.79
CA SER A 53 -6.30 -14.60 -15.25
C SER A 53 -7.11 -15.67 -14.51
N GLU A 54 -8.11 -15.27 -13.71
CA GLU A 54 -8.95 -16.17 -12.90
C GLU A 54 -8.16 -17.12 -11.98
N THR A 55 -6.98 -16.69 -11.54
CA THR A 55 -6.11 -17.43 -10.62
C THR A 55 -6.25 -16.85 -9.22
N PHE A 56 -7.13 -17.41 -8.40
CA PHE A 56 -7.49 -16.82 -7.10
C PHE A 56 -6.63 -17.29 -5.92
N SER A 57 -5.81 -18.33 -6.11
CA SER A 57 -4.95 -18.88 -5.07
C SER A 57 -3.96 -17.82 -4.55
N GLY A 58 -3.92 -17.63 -3.22
CA GLY A 58 -2.98 -16.73 -2.56
C GLY A 58 -3.34 -15.24 -2.58
N LEU A 59 -4.52 -14.87 -3.10
CA LEU A 59 -5.00 -13.48 -3.06
C LEU A 59 -5.22 -12.98 -1.62
N ASP A 60 -5.55 -13.88 -0.69
CA ASP A 60 -5.66 -13.61 0.74
C ASP A 60 -4.31 -13.15 1.32
N LYS A 61 -3.23 -13.86 1.01
CA LYS A 61 -1.86 -13.56 1.47
C LYS A 61 -1.35 -12.27 0.87
N LEU A 62 -1.56 -12.08 -0.43
CA LEU A 62 -1.17 -10.84 -1.11
C LEU A 62 -1.93 -9.62 -0.53
N SER A 63 -3.20 -9.79 -0.14
CA SER A 63 -3.96 -8.72 0.52
C SER A 63 -3.35 -8.33 1.87
N VAL A 64 -2.96 -9.32 2.69
CA VAL A 64 -2.30 -9.09 3.98
C VAL A 64 -0.92 -8.44 3.79
N GLU A 65 -0.17 -8.85 2.77
CA GLU A 65 1.13 -8.25 2.44
C GLU A 65 0.96 -6.77 2.02
N ALA A 66 -0.01 -6.48 1.16
CA ALA A 66 -0.33 -5.11 0.74
C ALA A 66 -0.75 -4.21 1.92
N GLU A 67 -1.49 -4.75 2.89
CA GLU A 67 -1.87 -4.05 4.13
C GLU A 67 -0.65 -3.74 5.03
N GLY A 68 0.37 -4.61 5.02
CA GLY A 68 1.56 -4.47 5.85
C GLY A 68 2.41 -3.24 5.52
N TYR A 69 2.48 -2.85 4.25
CA TYR A 69 3.30 -1.72 3.80
C TYR A 69 2.89 -0.33 4.33
N PRO A 70 1.62 0.11 4.26
CA PRO A 70 1.21 1.37 4.88
C PRO A 70 1.40 1.35 6.41
N ARG A 71 1.25 0.20 7.07
CA ARG A 71 1.56 0.06 8.52
C ARG A 71 3.06 0.20 8.80
N ALA A 72 3.90 -0.39 7.97
CA ALA A 72 5.35 -0.26 8.07
C ALA A 72 5.80 1.21 7.85
N CYS A 73 5.11 1.93 6.95
CA CYS A 73 5.30 3.36 6.77
C CYS A 73 4.98 4.16 8.05
N GLU A 74 3.82 3.98 8.68
CA GLU A 74 3.48 4.63 9.96
C GLU A 74 4.52 4.31 11.05
N LYS A 75 4.90 3.04 11.17
CA LYS A 75 5.92 2.61 12.15
C LYS A 75 7.24 3.34 11.96
N ARG A 76 7.61 3.75 10.73
CA ARG A 76 8.81 4.53 10.48
C ARG A 76 8.79 5.91 11.12
N PHE A 77 7.60 6.48 11.31
CA PHE A 77 7.38 7.75 12.01
C PHE A 77 7.13 7.56 13.52
N GLY A 78 7.23 6.33 14.03
CA GLY A 78 6.87 6.01 15.43
C GLY A 78 5.37 6.07 15.70
N GLY A 79 4.54 5.99 14.66
CA GLY A 79 3.10 6.17 14.75
C GLY A 79 2.60 7.02 13.60
N ARG A 80 1.94 8.15 13.91
CA ARG A 80 1.29 8.98 12.88
C ARG A 80 2.30 9.66 11.96
N SER A 81 2.18 9.41 10.66
CA SER A 81 2.94 10.10 9.62
C SER A 81 2.17 11.30 9.02
N PRO A 82 2.84 12.18 8.24
CA PRO A 82 2.15 13.20 7.45
C PRO A 82 1.21 12.66 6.37
N ILE A 83 1.22 11.34 6.14
CA ILE A 83 0.36 10.66 5.17
C ILE A 83 -0.58 9.64 5.82
N THR A 84 -0.81 9.71 7.14
CA THR A 84 -1.65 8.74 7.87
C THR A 84 -3.00 8.49 7.18
N THR A 85 -3.70 9.52 6.73
CA THR A 85 -4.99 9.34 6.05
C THR A 85 -4.87 8.46 4.79
N ARG A 86 -3.78 8.59 4.04
CA ARG A 86 -3.53 7.77 2.85
C ARG A 86 -3.19 6.33 3.24
N ASN A 87 -2.40 6.16 4.30
CA ASN A 87 -2.07 4.85 4.85
C ASN A 87 -3.33 4.12 5.35
N ASP A 88 -4.18 4.80 6.11
CA ASP A 88 -5.44 4.24 6.61
C ASP A 88 -6.39 3.84 5.47
N ASN A 89 -6.42 4.62 4.39
CA ASN A 89 -7.22 4.30 3.22
C ASN A 89 -6.72 3.03 2.53
N LEU A 90 -5.40 2.89 2.32
CA LEU A 90 -4.85 1.69 1.72
C LEU A 90 -5.07 0.46 2.60
N ILE A 91 -4.91 0.59 3.92
CA ILE A 91 -5.21 -0.49 4.88
C ILE A 91 -6.65 -0.98 4.73
N LYS A 92 -7.62 -0.06 4.71
CA LYS A 92 -9.04 -0.41 4.54
C LYS A 92 -9.31 -1.09 3.19
N LEU A 93 -8.68 -0.60 2.12
CA LEU A 93 -8.82 -1.19 0.79
C LEU A 93 -8.19 -2.59 0.71
N ALA A 94 -7.03 -2.80 1.32
CA ALA A 94 -6.38 -4.10 1.42
C ALA A 94 -7.25 -5.10 2.21
N ASN A 95 -7.89 -4.66 3.29
CA ASN A 95 -8.85 -5.48 4.02
C ASN A 95 -10.08 -5.88 3.18
N ILE A 96 -10.58 -4.97 2.33
CA ILE A 96 -11.66 -5.30 1.40
C ILE A 96 -11.16 -6.35 0.39
N CYS A 97 -9.95 -6.18 -0.16
CA CYS A 97 -9.35 -7.17 -1.05
C CYS A 97 -9.22 -8.54 -0.37
N TYR A 98 -8.83 -8.59 0.90
CA TYR A 98 -8.75 -9.82 1.69
C TYR A 98 -10.11 -10.50 1.81
N VAL A 99 -11.15 -9.77 2.24
CA VAL A 99 -12.50 -10.33 2.37
C VAL A 99 -13.03 -10.85 1.02
N VAL A 100 -12.73 -10.14 -0.08
CA VAL A 100 -13.11 -10.59 -1.42
C VAL A 100 -12.33 -11.84 -1.82
N ALA A 101 -11.02 -11.92 -1.53
CA ALA A 101 -10.20 -13.10 -1.83
C ALA A 101 -10.76 -14.36 -1.16
N LEU A 102 -11.25 -14.26 0.07
CA LEU A 102 -11.88 -15.37 0.79
C LEU A 102 -13.15 -15.90 0.13
N LEU A 103 -13.81 -15.13 -0.75
CA LEU A 103 -14.97 -15.63 -1.52
C LEU A 103 -14.56 -16.64 -2.60
N TYR A 104 -13.27 -16.66 -2.95
CA TYR A 104 -12.70 -17.57 -3.94
C TYR A 104 -11.88 -18.69 -3.29
N GLU A 105 -11.69 -18.66 -1.97
CA GLU A 105 -11.17 -19.80 -1.22
C GLU A 105 -12.28 -20.85 -1.04
N TYR A 106 -12.37 -21.76 -2.01
CA TYR A 106 -13.12 -23.01 -2.06
C TYR A 106 -14.66 -22.95 -2.22
N HIS A 107 -15.09 -23.37 -3.43
CA HIS A 107 -15.84 -24.62 -3.61
C HIS A 107 -15.05 -25.57 -4.51
#